data_AF-A0A2V7TQH2-F1
#
_entry.id   AF-A0A2V7TQH2-F1
#
_cell.length_a   1.000
_cell.length_b   1.000
_cell.length_c   1.000
_cell.angle_alpha   90.00
_cell.angle_beta   90.00
_cell.angle_gamma   90.00
#
_symmetry.space_group_name_H-M   'P 1'
#
loop_
_entity.id
_entity.type
_entity.pdbx_description
1 polymer ?
#
loop_
_entity_poly.entity_id
_entity_poly.type
_entity_poly.pdbx_seq_one_letter_code
_entity_poly.pdbx_strand_id
1 'polypeptide(L)' 'MKVAISLPDPIFHAADRAAKQMRVPRSRFYARAIEAYLKQTSEQDITERLNAVYRDETAEPDPFLRAAARATLRRSR' A
#
# COMPACT_ATOMS: atom_id res chain seq x y z
N MET A 1 -11.08 16.87 11.92
CA MET A 1 -12.00 16.19 12.85
C MET A 1 -11.21 15.62 14.03
N LYS A 2 -11.83 15.43 15.20
CA LYS A 2 -11.20 14.76 16.36
C LYS A 2 -11.94 13.45 16.62
N VAL A 3 -11.19 12.37 16.83
CA VAL A 3 -11.72 11.04 17.11
C VAL A 3 -10.91 10.47 18.28
N ALA A 4 -11.58 9.82 19.22
CA ALA A 4 -10.94 9.03 20.26
C ALA A 4 -10.94 7.56 19.82
N ILE A 5 -9.78 6.92 19.86
CA ILE A 5 -9.60 5.52 19.50
C ILE A 5 -8.98 4.77 20.69
N SER A 6 -9.47 3.58 20.98
CA SER A 6 -8.84 2.67 21.93
C SER A 6 -7.70 1.92 21.22
N LEU A 7 -6.52 1.89 21.84
CA LEU A 7 -5.34 1.21 21.33
C LEU A 7 -4.75 0.32 22.43
N PRO A 8 -4.24 -0.88 22.09
CA PRO A 8 -3.43 -1.66 23.02
C PRO A 8 -2.20 -0.86 23.49
N ASP A 9 -1.89 -0.93 24.79
CA ASP A 9 -0.76 -0.21 25.39
C ASP A 9 0.58 -0.40 24.65
N PRO A 10 0.95 -1.63 24.20
CA PRO A 10 2.20 -1.81 23.48
C PRO A 10 2.28 -0.98 22.19
N ILE A 11 1.18 -0.85 21.48
CA ILE A 11 1.09 -0.09 20.23
C ILE A 11 1.16 1.41 20.54
N PHE A 12 0.41 1.86 21.55
CA PHE A 12 0.44 3.26 21.97
C PHE A 12 1.86 3.70 22.36
N HIS A 13 2.56 2.91 23.17
CA HIS A 13 3.92 3.24 23.60
C HIS A 13 4.92 3.24 22.44
N ALA A 14 4.80 2.31 21.49
CA ALA A 14 5.64 2.29 20.31
C ALA A 14 5.42 3.54 19.44
N ALA A 15 4.16 3.91 19.20
CA ALA A 15 3.80 5.09 18.42
C ALA A 15 4.25 6.40 19.11
N ASP A 16 4.11 6.52 20.43
CA ASP A 16 4.56 7.70 21.18
C ASP A 16 6.08 7.88 21.11
N ARG A 17 6.85 6.79 21.26
CA ARG A 17 8.31 6.83 21.09
C ARG A 17 8.71 7.25 19.68
N ALA A 18 8.09 6.68 18.64
CA ALA A 18 8.37 7.02 17.26
C ALA A 18 8.03 8.50 16.96
N ALA A 19 6.88 8.99 17.41
CA ALA A 19 6.49 10.40 17.24
C ALA A 19 7.49 11.36 17.89
N LYS A 20 7.96 11.03 19.11
CA LYS A 20 9.01 11.80 19.81
C LYS A 20 10.34 11.80 19.06
N GLN A 21 10.80 10.64 18.59
CA GLN A 21 12.04 10.52 17.82
C GLN A 21 11.98 11.33 16.52
N MET A 22 10.82 11.34 15.86
CA MET A 22 10.56 12.14 14.65
C MET A 22 10.28 13.62 14.93
N ARG A 23 10.22 14.03 16.20
CA ARG A 23 9.87 15.39 16.65
C ARG A 23 8.54 15.90 16.06
N VAL A 24 7.54 15.02 15.96
CA VAL A 24 6.20 15.38 15.50
C VAL A 24 5.16 15.14 16.61
N PRO A 25 4.04 15.90 16.61
CA PRO A 25 2.92 15.60 17.49
C PRO A 25 2.37 14.19 17.25
N ARG A 26 1.97 13.50 18.33
CA ARG A 26 1.35 12.16 18.26
C ARG A 26 0.21 12.08 17.24
N SER A 27 -0.69 13.06 17.22
CA SER A 27 -1.80 13.11 16.26
C SER A 27 -1.34 13.12 14.81
N ARG A 28 -0.23 13.80 14.51
CA ARG A 28 0.35 13.85 13.17
C ARG A 28 0.98 12.51 12.78
N PHE A 29 1.60 11.82 13.73
CA PHE A 29 2.12 10.48 13.50
C PHE A 29 0.99 9.50 13.13
N TYR A 30 -0.10 9.49 13.91
CA TYR A 30 -1.26 8.63 13.61
C TYR A 30 -1.92 8.97 12.28
N ALA A 31 -2.09 10.27 11.96
CA ALA A 31 -2.66 10.69 10.68
C ALA A 31 -1.82 10.17 9.50
N ARG A 32 -0.50 10.28 9.56
CA ARG A 32 0.41 9.74 8.53
C ARG A 32 0.34 8.22 8.42
N ALA A 33 0.22 7.52 9.54
CA ALA A 33 0.10 6.06 9.53
C ALA A 33 -1.20 5.62 8.83
N ILE A 34 -2.32 6.30 9.12
CA ILE A 34 -3.61 6.03 8.47
C ILE A 34 -3.54 6.34 6.97
N GLU A 35 -2.96 7.47 6.59
CA GLU A 35 -2.79 7.85 5.18
C GLU A 35 -1.96 6.82 4.41
N ALA A 36 -0.83 6.38 4.98
CA ALA A 36 0.01 5.35 4.38
C ALA A 36 -0.71 4.01 4.24
N TYR A 37 -1.45 3.59 5.27
CA TYR A 37 -2.24 2.36 5.23
C TYR A 37 -3.32 2.42 4.15
N LEU A 38 -4.10 3.50 4.10
CA LEU A 38 -5.16 3.66 3.09
C LEU A 38 -4.59 3.68 1.67
N LYS A 39 -3.44 4.32 1.46
CA LYS A 39 -2.78 4.31 0.15
C LYS A 39 -2.37 2.90 -0.26
N GLN A 40 -1.72 2.15 0.64
CA GLN A 40 -1.32 0.76 0.38
C GLN A 40 -2.53 -0.12 0.07
N THR A 41 -3.60 -0.01 0.84
CA THR A 41 -4.83 -0.78 0.61
C THR A 41 -5.49 -0.41 -0.72
N SER A 42 -5.46 0.87 -1.12
CA SER A 42 -6.03 1.29 -2.40
C SER A 42 -5.28 0.71 -3.61
N GLU A 43 -3.95 0.59 -3.53
CA GLU A 43 -3.13 -0.04 -4.58
C GLU A 43 -3.41 -1.55 -4.67
N GLN A 44 -3.61 -2.20 -3.53
CA GLN A 44 -3.99 -3.62 -3.46
C GLN A 44 -5.39 -3.86 -4.05
N ASP A 45 -6.38 -3.04 -3.68
CA ASP A 45 -7.75 -3.12 -4.19
C ASP A 45 -7.81 -2.92 -5.72
N ILE A 46 -7.04 -1.97 -6.27
CA ILE A 46 -6.95 -1.77 -7.73
C ILE A 46 -6.39 -3.02 -8.41
N THR A 47 -5.32 -3.60 -7.86
CA THR A 47 -4.69 -4.80 -8.41
C THR A 47 -5.64 -5.99 -8.35
N GLU A 48 -6.32 -6.20 -7.23
CA GLU A 48 -7.31 -7.27 -7.07
C GLU A 48 -8.50 -7.12 -8.02
N ARG A 49 -9.00 -5.90 -8.22
CA ARG A 49 -10.08 -5.61 -9.18
C ARG A 49 -9.66 -5.88 -10.62
N LEU A 50 -8.46 -5.45 -11.02
CA LEU A 50 -7.92 -5.76 -12.35
C LEU A 50 -7.77 -7.27 -12.52
N ASN A 51 -7.20 -7.97 -11.53
CA ASN A 51 -7.08 -9.42 -11.56
C ASN A 51 -8.44 -10.13 -11.64
N ALA A 52 -9.50 -9.57 -11.04
CA ALA A 52 -10.84 -10.11 -11.14
C ALA A 52 -11.44 -9.95 -12.55
N VAL A 53 -11.25 -8.78 -13.18
CA VAL A 53 -11.71 -8.53 -14.56
C VAL A 53 -10.99 -9.44 -15.56
N TYR A 54 -9.66 -9.53 -15.44
CA TYR A 54 -8.83 -10.31 -16.37
C TYR A 54 -8.72 -11.80 -16.00
N ARG A 55 -9.43 -12.27 -14.97
CA ARG A 55 -9.32 -13.65 -14.47
C ARG A 55 -9.69 -14.69 -15.54
N ASP A 56 -10.75 -14.41 -16.28
CA ASP A 56 -11.36 -15.35 -17.23
C ASP A 56 -11.11 -14.96 -18.69
N GLU A 57 -10.37 -13.86 -18.94
CA GLU A 57 -9.95 -13.49 -20.28
C GLU A 57 -8.78 -14.37 -20.73
N THR A 58 -9.07 -15.38 -21.55
CA THR A 58 -8.07 -16.12 -22.32
C THR A 58 -7.62 -15.36 -23.57
N ALA A 59 -7.60 -14.03 -23.52
CA ALA A 59 -7.12 -13.21 -24.62
C ALA A 59 -5.60 -13.35 -24.70
N GLU A 60 -5.09 -13.79 -25.85
CA GLU A 60 -3.65 -13.77 -26.11
C GLU A 60 -3.15 -12.32 -25.90
N PRO A 61 -2.17 -12.10 -24.99
CA PRO A 61 -1.69 -10.76 -24.71
C PRO A 61 -1.13 -10.14 -25.98
N ASP A 62 -1.41 -8.85 -26.18
CA ASP A 62 -0.97 -8.09 -27.36
C ASP A 62 0.52 -8.38 -27.68
N PRO A 63 0.88 -8.64 -28.94
CA PRO A 63 2.26 -8.93 -29.34
C PRO A 63 3.28 -7.90 -28.82
N PHE A 64 2.91 -6.63 -28.74
CA PHE A 64 3.71 -5.56 -28.16
C PHE A 64 3.91 -5.76 -26.65
N LEU A 65 2.86 -6.08 -25.89
CA LEU A 65 2.95 -6.38 -24.46
C LEU A 65 3.82 -7.60 -24.20
N ARG A 66 3.73 -8.65 -25.03
CA ARG A 66 4.59 -9.85 -24.93
C ARG A 66 6.06 -9.52 -25.18
N ALA A 67 6.36 -8.70 -26.20
CA ALA A 67 7.72 -8.28 -26.50
C ALA A 67 8.30 -7.42 -25.38
N ALA A 68 7.53 -6.46 -24.86
CA ALA A 68 7.91 -5.62 -23.74
C ALA A 68 8.19 -6.44 -22.47
N ALA A 69 7.29 -7.35 -22.08
CA ALA A 69 7.46 -8.21 -20.90
C ALA A 69 8.73 -9.08 -20.99
N ARG A 70 9.02 -9.65 -22.16
CA ARG A 70 10.26 -10.43 -22.39
C ARG A 70 11.51 -9.57 -22.24
N ALA A 71 11.50 -8.34 -22.72
CA ALA A 71 12.63 -7.43 -22.58
C ALA A 71 12.87 -7.06 -21.11
N THR A 72 11.81 -6.79 -20.34
CA THR A 72 11.91 -6.47 -18.91
C THR A 72 12.45 -7.65 -18.09
N LEU A 73 11.94 -8.87 -18.33
CA LEU A 73 12.42 -10.09 -17.65
C LEU A 73 13.89 -10.42 -17.97
N ARG A 74 14.37 -10.08 -19.17
CA ARG A 74 15.79 -10.21 -19.53
C ARG A 74 16.69 -9.21 -18.80
N ARG A 75 16.13 -8.08 -18.35
CA ARG A 75 16.86 -7.01 -17.68
C ARG A 75 16.94 -7.18 -16.16
N SER A 76 16.06 -8.02 -15.59
CA SER A 76 16.02 -8.33 -14.15
C SER A 76 16.77 -9.61 -13.77
N ARG A 77 17.50 -10.22 -14.71
CA ARG A 77 18.50 -11.28 -14.47
C ARG A 77 19.89 -10.69 -14.62
#